data_AF-A0A7J4LMM2-F1
#
_entry.id   AF-A0A7J4LMM2-F1
#
_cell.length_a   1.000
_cell.length_b   1.000
_cell.length_c   1.000
_cell.angle_alpha   90.00
_cell.angle_beta   90.00
_cell.angle_gamma   90.00
#
_symmetry.space_group_name_H-M   'P 1'
#
loop_
_entity.id
_entity.type
_entity.pdbx_description
1 polymer ?
#
loop_
_entity_poly.entity_id
_entity_poly.type
_entity_poly.pdbx_seq_one_letter_code
_entity_poly.pdbx_strand_id
1 'polypeptide(L)'
;MKNNPDAPLFVTERRYDHKEGKVLGVRRLDHNTVQNLLKKLGRLAGMNKSIHPHALRHARLTYFVKQGFMESELRILAGWTKESNMAATYVHLAGGDVERKLLIKNGFLADSDELKLKTLKPGKCPRCAADNPVDAKYCSICGLIMDKSIAQDVNKYTNSIPELFAAMQKDPEIMKQFAGMLAKVVKV
;
A
#
# COMPACT_ATOMS: atom_id res chain seq x y z
N MET A 1 -12.17 -18.47 18.18
CA MET A 1 -11.17 -17.37 18.14
C MET A 1 -11.81 -15.99 18.26
N LYS A 2 -12.86 -15.66 17.49
CA LYS A 2 -13.45 -14.32 17.46
C LYS A 2 -13.88 -13.75 18.82
N ASN A 3 -14.27 -14.60 19.77
CA ASN A 3 -14.76 -14.21 21.10
C ASN A 3 -13.74 -14.46 22.23
N ASN A 4 -12.50 -14.83 21.91
CA ASN A 4 -11.45 -15.06 22.90
C ASN A 4 -10.43 -13.91 22.85
N PRO A 5 -10.38 -13.03 23.86
CA PRO A 5 -9.43 -11.91 23.93
C PRO A 5 -7.96 -12.34 23.92
N ASP A 6 -7.65 -13.52 24.45
CA ASP A 6 -6.28 -14.04 24.56
C ASP A 6 -5.84 -14.78 23.29
N ALA A 7 -6.72 -14.91 22.30
CA ALA A 7 -6.36 -15.55 21.04
C ALA A 7 -5.28 -14.75 20.30
N PRO A 8 -4.23 -15.41 19.77
CA PRO A 8 -3.21 -14.72 18.99
C PRO A 8 -3.83 -14.09 17.74
N LEU A 9 -3.48 -12.82 17.48
CA LEU A 9 -3.97 -12.08 16.30
C LEU A 9 -3.60 -12.77 14.98
N PHE A 10 -2.36 -13.25 14.88
CA PHE A 10 -1.87 -13.99 13.72
C PHE A 10 -1.66 -15.46 14.06
N VAL A 11 -2.27 -16.31 13.26
CA VAL A 11 -2.25 -17.75 13.45
C VAL A 11 -1.66 -18.49 12.26
N THR A 12 -1.15 -19.68 12.53
CA THR A 12 -0.87 -20.70 11.52
C THR A 12 -1.70 -21.92 11.79
N GLU A 13 -2.18 -22.52 10.71
CA GLU A 13 -2.80 -23.84 10.76
C GLU A 13 -1.68 -24.86 10.58
N ARG A 14 -1.51 -25.78 11.54
CA ARG A 14 -0.59 -26.91 11.34
C ARG A 14 -1.34 -27.90 10.44
N ARG A 15 -0.72 -28.19 9.29
CA ARG A 15 -1.26 -28.86 8.10
C ARG A 15 -2.47 -29.79 8.36
N TYR A 16 -3.53 -29.51 7.60
CA TYR A 16 -4.18 -30.49 6.72
C TYR A 16 -3.49 -31.85 6.73
N ASP A 17 -4.17 -32.88 7.24
CA ASP A 17 -3.91 -34.22 6.72
C ASP A 17 -4.16 -34.15 5.20
N HIS A 18 -3.12 -34.29 4.38
CA HIS A 18 -3.27 -34.24 2.92
C HIS A 18 -4.15 -35.39 2.39
N LYS A 19 -4.40 -36.43 3.20
CA LYS A 19 -5.32 -37.52 2.88
C LYS A 19 -6.76 -37.23 3.29
N GLU A 20 -6.99 -36.55 4.42
CA GLU A 20 -8.33 -36.33 4.99
C GLU A 20 -8.86 -34.88 4.88
N GLY A 21 -8.04 -33.92 4.47
CA GLY A 21 -8.49 -32.53 4.30
C GLY A 21 -8.80 -31.76 5.59
N LYS A 22 -8.36 -32.24 6.76
CA LYS A 22 -8.74 -31.67 8.07
C LYS A 22 -7.64 -30.84 8.71
N VAL A 23 -8.02 -29.67 9.23
CA VAL A 23 -7.15 -28.80 10.04
C VAL A 23 -6.96 -29.42 11.43
N LEU A 24 -5.73 -29.83 11.75
CA LEU A 24 -5.39 -30.50 13.01
C LEU A 24 -5.35 -29.54 14.21
N GLY A 25 -5.17 -28.24 13.98
CA GLY A 25 -5.21 -27.23 15.03
C GLY A 25 -4.65 -25.88 14.60
N VAL A 26 -5.15 -24.83 15.25
CA VAL A 26 -4.74 -23.44 15.02
C VAL A 26 -3.81 -23.00 16.15
N ARG A 27 -2.64 -22.45 15.81
CA ARG A 27 -1.64 -21.97 16.78
C ARG A 27 -1.12 -20.59 16.40
N ARG A 28 -0.41 -19.93 17.31
CA ARG A 28 0.28 -18.64 17.02
C ARG A 28 1.20 -18.78 15.81
N LEU A 29 1.25 -17.74 14.98
CA LEU A 29 2.16 -17.64 13.84
C LEU A 29 3.62 -17.79 14.28
N ASP A 30 4.35 -18.70 13.64
CA ASP A 30 5.75 -18.97 13.94
C ASP A 30 6.68 -17.93 13.33
N HIS A 31 7.78 -17.62 14.03
CA HIS A 31 8.76 -16.64 13.56
C HIS A 31 9.40 -17.04 12.23
N ASN A 32 9.69 -18.33 12.03
CA ASN A 32 10.29 -18.82 10.79
C ASN A 32 9.33 -18.69 9.61
N THR A 33 8.02 -18.81 9.84
CA THR A 33 7.00 -18.58 8.80
C THR A 33 7.07 -17.14 8.29
N VAL A 34 7.18 -16.16 9.19
CA VAL A 34 7.34 -14.74 8.82
C VAL A 34 8.65 -14.51 8.07
N GLN A 35 9.76 -15.07 8.55
CA GLN A 35 11.06 -14.95 7.87
C GLN A 35 11.02 -15.53 6.45
N ASN A 36 10.46 -16.73 6.28
CA ASN A 36 10.37 -17.39 4.99
C ASN A 36 9.45 -16.64 4.02
N LEU A 37 8.33 -16.10 4.53
CA LEU A 37 7.45 -15.23 3.75
C LEU A 37 8.22 -14.01 3.23
N LEU A 38 8.93 -13.29 4.10
CA LEU A 38 9.70 -12.11 3.70
C LEU A 38 10.80 -12.44 2.69
N LYS A 39 11.51 -13.56 2.85
CA LYS A 39 12.49 -14.04 1.87
C LYS A 39 11.86 -14.32 0.50
N LYS A 40 10.67 -14.96 0.49
CA LYS A 40 9.93 -15.22 -0.75
C LYS A 40 9.52 -13.92 -1.44
N LEU A 41 8.93 -13.00 -0.69
CA LEU A 41 8.51 -11.68 -1.20
C LEU A 41 9.70 -10.88 -1.71
N GLY A 42 10.84 -10.94 -1.03
CA GLY A 42 12.07 -10.29 -1.47
C GLY A 42 12.56 -10.75 -2.84
N ARG A 43 12.53 -12.07 -3.07
CA ARG A 43 12.87 -12.66 -4.38
C ARG A 43 11.88 -12.24 -5.47
N LEU A 44 10.58 -12.28 -5.18
CA LEU A 44 9.54 -11.88 -6.13
C LEU A 44 9.63 -10.39 -6.51
N ALA A 45 10.03 -9.54 -5.56
CA ALA A 45 10.24 -8.12 -5.77
C ALA A 45 11.60 -7.78 -6.43
N GLY A 46 12.43 -8.78 -6.77
CA GLY A 46 13.75 -8.56 -7.38
C GLY A 46 14.75 -7.83 -6.47
N MET A 47 14.61 -7.95 -5.15
CA MET A 47 15.50 -7.26 -4.21
C MET A 47 16.83 -7.99 -4.02
N ASN A 48 17.94 -7.25 -4.19
CA ASN A 48 19.29 -7.77 -4.02
C ASN A 48 19.73 -7.87 -2.54
N LYS A 49 19.08 -7.12 -1.64
CA LYS A 49 19.37 -7.15 -0.20
C LYS A 49 18.52 -8.21 0.50
N SER A 50 19.11 -8.89 1.49
CA SER A 50 18.38 -9.82 2.33
C SER A 50 17.26 -9.11 3.10
N ILE A 51 16.06 -9.71 3.12
CA ILE A 51 14.89 -9.17 3.80
C ILE A 51 14.49 -10.13 4.91
N HIS A 52 14.50 -9.60 6.13
CA HIS A 52 14.09 -10.29 7.34
C HIS A 52 13.48 -9.28 8.32
N PRO A 53 12.77 -9.73 9.37
CA PRO A 53 12.06 -8.82 10.28
C PRO A 53 12.94 -7.72 10.89
N HIS A 54 14.18 -8.06 11.26
CA HIS A 54 15.12 -7.09 11.81
C HIS A 54 15.59 -6.04 10.77
N ALA A 55 15.76 -6.42 9.50
CA ALA A 55 16.08 -5.47 8.43
C ALA A 55 14.95 -4.44 8.23
N LEU A 56 13.69 -4.86 8.30
CA LEU A 56 12.54 -3.94 8.24
C LEU A 56 12.55 -2.97 9.42
N ARG A 57 12.87 -3.45 10.62
CA ARG A 57 13.02 -2.61 11.81
C ARG A 57 14.14 -1.58 11.63
N HIS A 58 15.31 -1.99 11.14
CA HIS A 58 16.41 -1.07 10.85
C HIS A 58 16.00 -0.01 9.84
N ALA A 59 15.40 -0.43 8.72
CA ALA A 59 14.96 0.48 7.66
C ALA A 59 13.96 1.52 8.20
N ARG A 60 13.03 1.11 9.07
CA ARG A 60 12.04 2.02 9.66
C ARG A 60 12.66 3.01 10.66
N LEU A 61 13.64 2.59 11.46
CA LEU A 61 14.33 3.48 12.39
C LEU A 61 15.23 4.48 11.66
N THR A 62 15.96 4.03 10.64
CA THR A 62 16.69 4.94 9.73
C THR A 62 15.73 5.92 9.04
N TYR A 63 14.54 5.47 8.64
CA TYR A 63 13.52 6.35 8.07
C TYR A 63 13.09 7.44 9.06
N PHE A 64 12.80 7.10 10.32
CA PHE A 64 12.44 8.10 11.33
C PHE A 64 13.56 9.10 11.59
N VAL A 65 14.81 8.65 11.66
CA VAL A 65 15.97 9.54 11.80
C VAL A 65 16.05 10.56 10.66
N LYS A 66 15.84 10.13 9.41
CA LYS A 66 15.76 11.04 8.26
C LYS A 66 14.59 12.03 8.36
N GLN A 67 13.46 11.60 8.93
CA GLN A 67 12.32 12.50 9.20
C GLN A 67 12.58 13.48 10.36
N GLY A 68 13.73 13.40 11.03
CA GLY A 68 14.13 14.33 12.09
C GLY A 68 13.71 13.93 13.50
N PHE A 69 13.34 12.67 13.72
CA PHE A 69 13.07 12.15 15.06
C PHE A 69 14.33 12.21 15.95
N MET A 70 14.14 12.60 17.21
CA MET A 70 15.17 12.62 18.24
C MET A 70 15.41 11.22 18.81
N GLU A 71 16.57 11.01 19.44
CA GLU A 71 16.89 9.73 20.07
C GLU A 71 15.87 9.28 21.12
N SER A 72 15.36 10.21 21.92
CA SER A 72 14.33 9.94 22.93
C SER A 72 13.05 9.38 22.30
N GLU A 73 12.61 9.95 21.18
CA GLU A 73 11.44 9.51 20.44
C GLU A 73 11.67 8.13 19.79
N LEU A 74 12.86 7.92 19.24
CA LEU A 74 13.25 6.61 18.69
C LEU A 74 13.25 5.53 19.76
N ARG A 75 13.73 5.80 20.98
CA ARG A 75 13.70 4.85 22.09
C ARG A 75 12.26 4.43 22.43
N ILE A 76 11.33 5.37 22.48
CA ILE A 76 9.91 5.08 22.72
C ILE A 76 9.33 4.24 21.60
N LEU A 77 9.49 4.66 20.33
CA LEU A 77 8.96 3.95 19.17
C LEU A 77 9.55 2.54 19.01
N ALA A 78 10.83 2.38 19.37
CA ALA A 78 11.55 1.12 19.30
C ALA A 78 11.23 0.21 20.49
N GLY A 79 10.71 0.72 21.59
CA GLY A 79 10.54 -0.02 22.85
C GLY A 79 11.88 -0.28 23.57
N TRP A 80 12.82 0.65 23.47
CA TRP A 80 14.07 0.62 24.23
C TRP A 80 13.93 1.34 25.57
N THR A 81 14.82 1.02 26.51
CA THR A 81 14.98 1.80 27.75
C THR A 81 15.44 3.22 27.44
N LYS A 82 15.19 4.15 28.37
CA LYS A 82 15.55 5.57 28.21
C LYS A 82 17.07 5.76 28.08
N GLU A 83 17.84 4.88 28.72
CA GLU A 83 19.31 4.87 28.78
C GLU A 83 19.93 4.03 27.66
N SER A 84 19.13 3.48 26.74
CA SER A 84 19.64 2.62 25.66
C SER A 84 20.47 3.41 24.66
N ASN A 85 21.68 2.91 24.38
CA ASN A 85 22.59 3.44 23.36
C ASN A 85 22.22 2.98 21.93
N MET A 86 21.16 2.19 21.75
CA MET A 86 20.77 1.65 20.44
C MET A 86 20.38 2.73 19.41
N ALA A 87 19.95 3.91 19.86
CA ALA A 87 19.59 5.02 18.97
C ALA A 87 20.82 5.56 18.21
N ALA A 88 22.00 5.54 18.82
CA ALA A 88 23.24 6.03 18.22
C ALA A 88 23.61 5.29 16.91
N THR A 89 23.20 4.02 16.77
CA THR A 89 23.38 3.21 15.55
C THR A 89 22.66 3.80 14.33
N TYR A 90 21.73 4.75 14.50
CA TYR A 90 20.96 5.33 13.39
C TYR A 90 21.23 6.83 13.21
N VAL A 91 21.49 7.55 14.31
CA VAL A 91 21.59 9.01 14.33
C VAL A 91 22.70 9.54 13.43
N HIS A 92 23.83 8.82 13.31
CA HIS A 92 24.92 9.22 12.42
C HIS A 92 24.50 9.34 10.95
N LEU A 93 23.43 8.65 10.53
CA LEU A 93 22.89 8.73 9.17
C LEU A 93 22.09 10.03 8.90
N ALA A 94 21.74 10.80 9.93
CA ALA A 94 21.16 12.14 9.83
C ALA A 94 22.17 13.28 10.07
N GLY A 95 23.46 12.97 10.33
CA GLY A 95 24.47 13.99 10.61
C GLY A 95 24.62 15.03 9.47
N GLY A 96 24.41 14.62 8.22
CA GLY A 96 24.41 15.52 7.06
C GLY A 96 23.20 16.46 6.98
N ASP A 97 22.12 16.21 7.72
CA ASP A 97 20.91 17.04 7.72
C ASP A 97 20.92 18.14 8.79
N VAL A 98 21.90 18.15 9.72
CA VAL A 98 21.92 19.15 10.82
C VAL A 98 22.22 20.55 10.29
N GLU A 99 23.22 20.69 9.42
CA GLU A 99 23.58 21.97 8.81
C GLU A 99 22.45 22.51 7.95
N ARG A 100 21.84 21.66 7.12
CA ARG A 100 20.65 22.01 6.34
C ARG A 100 19.48 22.45 7.23
N LYS A 101 19.18 21.70 8.31
CA LYS A 101 18.12 22.06 9.26
C LYS A 101 18.40 23.38 9.96
N LEU A 102 19.67 23.65 10.31
CA LEU A 102 20.09 24.92 10.90
C LEU A 102 19.90 26.08 9.91
N LEU A 103 20.27 25.89 8.64
CA LEU A 103 20.08 26.89 7.58
C LEU A 103 18.59 27.15 7.29
N ILE A 104 17.74 26.12 7.28
CA ILE A 104 16.28 26.27 7.13
C ILE A 104 15.70 27.02 8.34
N LYS A 105 16.05 26.61 9.56
CA LYS A 105 15.54 27.23 10.80
C LYS A 105 15.92 28.71 10.90
N ASN A 106 17.11 29.08 10.41
CA ASN A 106 17.57 30.47 10.39
C ASN A 106 17.13 31.23 9.12
N GLY A 107 16.35 30.61 8.22
CA GLY A 107 15.80 31.27 7.03
C GLY A 107 16.77 31.45 5.86
N PHE A 108 17.96 30.84 5.91
CA PHE A 108 18.96 30.88 4.83
C PHE A 108 18.64 29.92 3.68
N LEU A 109 17.84 28.88 3.95
CA LEU A 109 17.31 27.97 2.95
C LEU A 109 15.79 27.95 3.06
N ALA A 110 15.10 28.00 1.93
CA ALA A 110 13.69 27.63 1.89
C ALA A 110 13.56 26.16 2.28
N ASP A 111 12.50 25.82 3.02
CA ASP A 111 12.11 24.44 3.29
C ASP A 111 11.63 23.79 1.98
N SER A 112 12.60 23.50 1.12
CA SER A 112 12.40 22.77 -0.13
C SER A 112 12.24 21.32 0.27
N ASP A 113 10.99 20.98 0.56
CA ASP A 113 10.43 19.66 0.79
C ASP A 113 10.93 18.64 -0.25
N GLU A 114 12.13 18.06 -0.10
CA GLU A 114 12.48 16.78 -0.72
C GLU A 114 13.50 15.96 0.09
N LEU A 115 13.12 15.57 1.31
CA LEU A 115 13.24 14.15 1.66
C LEU A 115 12.00 13.42 1.13
N LYS A 116 11.76 13.48 -0.19
CA LYS A 116 10.65 12.80 -0.86
C LYS A 116 10.91 11.30 -0.94
N LEU A 117 10.91 10.64 0.21
CA LEU A 117 10.26 9.34 0.27
C LEU A 117 8.78 9.63 0.07
N LYS A 118 8.27 9.37 -1.15
CA LYS A 118 6.85 9.50 -1.52
C LYS A 118 6.01 9.04 -0.33
N THR A 119 5.43 9.99 0.39
CA THR A 119 4.67 9.66 1.58
C THR A 119 3.45 8.87 1.12
N LEU A 120 3.17 7.74 1.77
CA LEU A 120 1.93 6.97 1.55
C LEU A 120 0.74 7.69 2.21
N LYS A 121 0.65 9.01 2.06
CA LYS A 121 -0.45 9.82 2.56
C LYS A 121 -1.69 9.54 1.71
N PRO A 122 -2.80 9.06 2.30
CA PRO A 122 -4.06 8.90 1.59
C PRO A 122 -4.41 10.15 0.77
N GLY A 123 -4.78 9.95 -0.48
CA GLY A 123 -5.26 11.02 -1.35
C GLY A 123 -6.70 11.38 -0.98
N LYS A 124 -6.99 12.69 -0.86
CA LYS A 124 -8.37 13.15 -0.66
C LYS A 124 -9.14 13.14 -1.97
N CYS A 125 -10.35 12.60 -1.95
CA CYS A 125 -11.25 12.68 -3.09
C CYS A 125 -11.63 14.15 -3.36
N PRO A 126 -11.45 14.69 -4.58
CA PRO A 126 -11.81 16.07 -4.89
C PRO A 126 -13.33 16.31 -4.92
N ARG A 127 -14.15 15.26 -5.01
CA ARG A 127 -15.62 15.36 -5.02
C ARG A 127 -16.24 15.26 -3.63
N CYS A 128 -15.85 14.25 -2.85
CA CYS A 128 -16.51 13.94 -1.56
C CYS A 128 -15.58 14.09 -0.33
N ALA A 129 -14.33 14.52 -0.54
CA ALA A 129 -13.32 14.70 0.50
C ALA A 129 -12.91 13.45 1.32
N ALA A 130 -13.42 12.26 0.98
CA ALA A 130 -13.02 11.01 1.62
C ALA A 130 -11.53 10.72 1.45
N ASP A 131 -10.90 10.18 2.49
CA ASP A 131 -9.53 9.70 2.46
C ASP A 131 -9.47 8.35 1.73
N ASN A 132 -8.66 8.27 0.68
CA ASN A 132 -8.48 7.07 -0.13
C ASN A 132 -7.01 6.64 -0.11
N PRO A 133 -6.71 5.33 -0.18
CA PRO A 133 -5.34 4.84 -0.34
C PRO A 133 -4.59 5.55 -1.48
N VAL A 134 -3.27 5.62 -1.39
CA VAL A 134 -2.43 6.35 -2.37
C VAL A 134 -2.52 5.74 -3.78
N ASP A 135 -2.78 4.44 -3.85
CA ASP A 135 -2.97 3.65 -5.05
C ASP A 135 -4.45 3.46 -5.44
N ALA A 136 -5.37 4.20 -4.80
CA ALA A 136 -6.80 4.10 -5.10
C ALA A 136 -7.10 4.60 -6.51
N LYS A 137 -7.59 3.68 -7.36
CA LYS A 137 -8.08 3.98 -8.72
C LYS A 137 -9.42 4.70 -8.71
N TYR A 138 -10.25 4.39 -7.73
CA TYR A 138 -11.59 4.93 -7.54
C TYR A 138 -11.78 5.33 -6.08
N CYS A 139 -12.66 6.31 -5.85
CA CYS A 139 -13.08 6.66 -4.51
C CYS A 139 -13.97 5.57 -3.91
N SER A 140 -13.65 5.11 -2.70
CA SER A 140 -14.41 4.09 -1.96
C SER A 140 -15.82 4.53 -1.56
N ILE A 141 -16.08 5.84 -1.50
CA ILE A 141 -17.36 6.41 -1.06
C ILE A 141 -18.23 6.82 -2.25
N CYS A 142 -17.69 7.61 -3.19
CA CYS A 142 -18.49 8.19 -4.27
C CYS A 142 -18.21 7.61 -5.66
N GLY A 143 -17.31 6.64 -5.77
CA GLY A 143 -16.96 5.97 -7.04
C GLY A 143 -16.21 6.84 -8.06
N LEU A 144 -15.81 8.07 -7.70
CA LEU A 144 -15.06 8.95 -8.60
C LEU A 144 -13.74 8.29 -9.04
N ILE A 145 -13.44 8.33 -10.33
CA ILE A 145 -12.16 7.90 -10.88
C ILE A 145 -11.07 8.87 -10.41
N MET A 146 -10.12 8.37 -9.63
CA MET A 146 -9.01 9.15 -9.09
C MET A 146 -7.74 9.00 -9.94
N ASP A 147 -7.62 7.89 -10.67
CA ASP A 147 -6.48 7.63 -11.54
C ASP A 147 -6.66 8.29 -12.93
N LYS A 148 -5.66 9.08 -13.33
CA LYS A 148 -5.68 9.83 -14.59
C LYS A 148 -5.69 8.93 -15.83
N SER A 149 -4.99 7.80 -15.80
CA SER A 149 -4.94 6.87 -16.95
C SER A 149 -6.31 6.22 -17.18
N ILE A 150 -6.95 5.79 -16.09
CA ILE A 150 -8.30 5.20 -16.15
C ILE A 150 -9.32 6.25 -16.59
N ALA A 151 -9.21 7.49 -16.09
CA ALA A 151 -10.08 8.57 -16.52
C ALA A 151 -9.95 8.86 -18.02
N GLN A 152 -8.72 8.80 -18.57
CA GLN A 152 -8.49 8.94 -20.01
C GLN A 152 -9.13 7.80 -20.80
N ASP A 153 -8.99 6.55 -20.37
CA ASP A 153 -9.56 5.41 -21.08
C ASP A 153 -11.09 5.44 -21.06
N VAL A 154 -11.70 5.72 -19.92
CA VAL A 154 -13.16 5.89 -19.82
C VAL A 154 -13.62 7.01 -20.75
N ASN A 155 -12.93 8.14 -20.82
CA ASN A 155 -13.27 9.21 -21.75
C ASN A 155 -13.13 8.80 -23.22
N LYS A 156 -12.08 8.05 -23.59
CA LYS A 156 -11.93 7.53 -24.96
C LYS A 156 -13.11 6.65 -25.36
N TYR A 157 -13.50 5.71 -24.51
CA TYR A 157 -14.65 4.84 -24.78
C TYR A 157 -15.97 5.63 -24.78
N THR A 158 -16.15 6.56 -23.85
CA THR A 158 -17.35 7.41 -23.79
C THR A 158 -17.50 8.25 -25.06
N ASN A 159 -16.40 8.73 -25.63
CA ASN A 159 -16.42 9.50 -26.87
C ASN A 159 -16.63 8.64 -28.13
N SER A 160 -16.21 7.37 -28.13
CA SER A 160 -16.41 6.47 -29.27
C SER A 160 -17.78 5.80 -29.28
N ILE A 161 -18.47 5.72 -28.14
CA ILE A 161 -19.82 5.13 -28.03
C ILE A 161 -20.84 5.82 -28.95
N PRO A 162 -20.95 7.16 -29.01
CA PRO A 162 -21.90 7.84 -29.91
C PRO A 162 -21.66 7.54 -31.38
N GLU A 163 -20.41 7.56 -31.84
CA GLU A 163 -20.06 7.26 -33.23
C GLU A 163 -20.36 5.81 -33.59
N LEU A 164 -20.06 4.88 -32.67
CA LEU A 164 -20.41 3.47 -32.82
C LEU A 164 -21.93 3.27 -32.89
N PHE A 165 -22.69 3.92 -31.99
CA PHE A 165 -24.15 3.86 -32.00
C PHE A 165 -24.75 4.44 -33.29
N ALA A 166 -24.22 5.57 -33.77
CA ALA A 166 -24.66 6.18 -35.01
C ALA A 166 -24.34 5.32 -36.25
N ALA A 167 -23.19 4.65 -36.25
CA ALA A 167 -22.85 3.68 -37.30
C ALA A 167 -23.77 2.45 -37.27
N MET A 168 -24.11 1.96 -36.06
CA MET A 168 -25.04 0.83 -35.90
C MET A 168 -26.46 1.15 -36.34
N GLN A 169 -26.96 2.38 -36.11
CA GLN A 169 -28.31 2.77 -36.53
C GLN A 169 -28.49 2.85 -38.05
N LYS A 170 -27.40 3.00 -38.82
CA LYS A 170 -27.45 3.06 -40.28
C LYS A 170 -27.67 1.70 -40.95
N ASP A 171 -27.41 0.60 -40.24
CA ASP A 171 -27.57 -0.76 -40.75
C ASP A 171 -28.63 -1.55 -39.95
N PRO A 172 -29.81 -1.81 -40.54
CA PRO A 172 -30.89 -2.56 -39.91
C PRO A 172 -30.52 -4.00 -39.53
N GLU A 173 -29.58 -4.64 -40.22
CA GLU A 173 -29.13 -6.02 -39.90
C GLU A 173 -28.30 -6.04 -38.63
N ILE A 174 -27.38 -5.08 -38.48
CA ILE A 174 -26.51 -4.94 -37.29
C ILE A 174 -27.37 -4.68 -36.04
N MET A 175 -28.40 -3.84 -36.15
CA MET A 175 -29.35 -3.59 -35.06
C MET A 175 -30.12 -4.86 -34.64
N LYS A 176 -30.54 -5.69 -35.60
CA LYS A 176 -31.19 -6.99 -35.30
C LYS A 176 -30.26 -7.94 -34.56
N GLN A 177 -29.00 -8.05 -35.00
CA GLN A 177 -28.01 -8.91 -34.35
C GLN A 177 -27.68 -8.42 -32.93
N PHE A 178 -27.53 -7.12 -32.74
CA PHE A 178 -27.26 -6.53 -31.43
C PHE A 178 -28.41 -6.69 -30.44
N ALA A 179 -29.66 -6.46 -30.89
CA ALA A 179 -30.85 -6.71 -30.08
C ALA A 179 -30.96 -8.18 -29.67
N GLY A 180 -30.63 -9.11 -30.57
CA GLY A 180 -30.56 -10.54 -30.27
C GLY A 180 -29.48 -10.90 -29.24
N MET A 181 -28.32 -10.24 -29.28
CA MET A 181 -27.24 -10.41 -28.30
C MET A 181 -27.64 -9.86 -26.93
N LEU A 182 -28.21 -8.64 -26.86
CA LEU A 182 -28.68 -8.03 -25.61
C LEU A 182 -29.77 -8.88 -24.95
N ALA A 183 -30.72 -9.42 -25.73
CA ALA A 183 -31.77 -10.28 -25.21
C ALA A 183 -31.25 -11.60 -24.62
N LYS A 184 -30.07 -12.08 -25.05
CA LYS A 184 -29.40 -13.24 -24.45
C LYS A 184 -28.65 -12.88 -23.16
N VAL A 185 -28.06 -11.69 -23.09
CA VAL A 185 -27.29 -11.22 -21.92
C VAL A 185 -28.19 -10.80 -20.77
N VAL A 186 -29.35 -10.19 -21.05
CA VAL A 186 -30.34 -9.74 -20.04
C VAL A 186 -31.21 -10.89 -19.53
N LYS A 187 -31.21 -12.05 -20.19
CA LYS A 187 -31.94 -13.27 -19.75
C LYS A 187 -31.14 -14.16 -18.79
N VAL A 188 -30.14 -13.61 -18.12
CA VAL A 188 -29.46 -14.21 -16.96
C VAL A 188 -29.84 -13.40 -15.73
#